data_AF-A0AA43QLX6-F1
#
_entry.id   AF-A0AA43QLX6-F1
#
_cell.length_a   1.000
_cell.length_b   1.000
_cell.length_c   1.000
_cell.angle_alpha   90.00
_cell.angle_beta   90.00
_cell.angle_gamma   90.00
#
_symmetry.space_group_name_H-M   'P 1'
#
loop_
_entity.id
_entity.type
_entity.pdbx_description
1 polymer ?
#
loop_
_entity_poly.entity_id
_entity_poly.type
_entity_poly.pdbx_seq_one_letter_code
_entity_poly.pdbx_strand_id
1 'polypeptide(L)'
;MAEDRAAAPTLQEMIADHDRQDEGYEDPLAFETCERRSQHAPQEGIESPLTSQCGLVEAHNPTLLGLREISSLASWTVSTHKPTNGTHALLAPTPQTYWQSDGPQPHLLTVHFFKLVKIARLRVYLDFTLDESYTPTKMEFWAGWSSSYGLVQFGEWAGAEPRGWQEIPLDGCGVGGKAEIRCMVLQVRVLENHQNGKDTHIRGMQVFSMDERPNRRGLAMREDNGAVNGYAGADPESDDEERDARRENLIVEPDSDGELELR
;
A
#
# COMPACT_ATOMS: atom_id res chain seq x y z
N MET A 1 63.21 -6.47 -22.85
CA MET A 1 62.87 -6.42 -21.42
C MET A 1 61.37 -6.28 -21.34
N ALA A 2 60.72 -7.32 -20.83
CA ALA A 2 59.27 -7.40 -20.68
C ALA A 2 58.91 -6.80 -19.31
N GLU A 3 57.93 -5.91 -19.27
CA GLU A 3 57.32 -5.48 -18.02
C GLU A 3 55.89 -5.99 -17.97
N ASP A 4 55.71 -6.86 -16.99
CA ASP A 4 54.57 -7.70 -16.69
C ASP A 4 53.50 -6.86 -15.97
N ARG A 5 52.30 -6.78 -16.55
CA ARG A 5 51.14 -6.16 -15.90
C ARG A 5 50.48 -7.22 -15.03
N ALA A 6 50.73 -7.18 -13.73
CA ALA A 6 49.98 -7.97 -12.76
C ALA A 6 48.49 -7.53 -12.77
N ALA A 7 47.61 -8.47 -13.12
CA ALA A 7 46.16 -8.30 -13.04
C ALA A 7 45.69 -8.47 -11.59
N ALA A 8 44.71 -7.66 -11.16
CA ALA A 8 44.00 -7.87 -9.90
C ALA A 8 43.00 -9.04 -10.06
N PRO A 9 42.82 -9.90 -9.04
CA PRO A 9 42.00 -11.10 -9.14
C PRO A 9 40.50 -10.78 -9.23
N THR A 10 39.75 -11.70 -9.85
CA THR A 10 38.31 -11.56 -10.09
C THR A 10 37.47 -12.16 -8.96
N LEU A 11 36.24 -11.65 -8.80
CA LEU A 11 35.27 -12.01 -7.73
C LEU A 11 34.80 -13.47 -7.73
N GLN A 12 35.30 -14.31 -8.65
CA GLN A 12 35.07 -15.74 -8.69
C GLN A 12 36.17 -16.58 -8.02
N GLU A 13 37.33 -15.97 -7.71
CA GLU A 13 38.45 -16.65 -7.01
C GLU A 13 38.43 -16.43 -5.49
N MET A 14 37.48 -15.66 -4.95
CA MET A 14 37.35 -15.40 -3.50
C MET A 14 36.31 -16.30 -2.79
N ILE A 15 35.66 -17.22 -3.50
CA ILE A 15 34.61 -18.11 -2.93
C ILE A 15 35.11 -19.55 -2.70
N ALA A 16 36.34 -19.88 -3.08
CA ALA A 16 36.86 -21.25 -3.02
C ALA A 16 37.80 -21.54 -1.83
N ASP A 17 37.53 -20.99 -0.63
CA ASP A 17 38.41 -21.22 0.54
C ASP A 17 37.67 -21.31 1.90
N HIS A 18 36.50 -21.95 1.93
CA HIS A 18 35.86 -22.32 3.21
C HIS A 18 35.44 -23.80 3.34
N ASP A 19 35.87 -24.66 2.42
CA ASP A 19 35.76 -26.12 2.56
C ASP A 19 37.13 -26.73 2.87
N ARG A 20 37.47 -26.78 4.16
CA ARG A 20 38.40 -27.79 4.71
C ARG A 20 38.39 -27.76 6.24
N GLN A 21 37.65 -28.70 6.82
CA GLN A 21 38.01 -29.56 7.97
C GLN A 21 36.74 -29.92 8.76
N ASP A 22 36.16 -31.09 8.48
CA ASP A 22 36.03 -32.11 9.52
C ASP A 22 35.75 -33.48 8.87
N GLU A 23 36.67 -34.42 9.08
CA GLU A 23 36.54 -35.81 8.68
C GLU A 23 36.16 -36.66 9.90
N GLY A 24 35.23 -37.60 9.69
CA GLY A 24 35.33 -38.96 10.23
C GLY A 24 34.61 -39.27 11.54
N TYR A 25 33.42 -39.88 11.42
CA TYR A 25 33.05 -41.01 12.28
C TYR A 25 31.98 -41.89 11.59
N GLU A 26 32.37 -43.07 11.11
CA GLU A 26 31.46 -44.18 10.73
C GLU A 26 31.35 -45.18 11.89
N ASP A 27 30.16 -45.74 12.14
CA ASP A 27 29.91 -47.21 12.15
C ASP A 27 28.38 -47.50 12.34
N PRO A 28 27.85 -48.65 11.86
CA PRO A 28 26.49 -48.86 11.38
C PRO A 28 25.66 -49.73 12.33
N LEU A 29 24.34 -49.69 12.16
CA LEU A 29 23.53 -50.91 12.29
C LEU A 29 22.33 -50.83 11.33
N ALA A 30 22.38 -51.72 10.34
CA ALA A 30 21.30 -52.09 9.46
C ALA A 30 20.09 -52.65 10.23
N PHE A 31 18.87 -52.46 9.72
CA PHE A 31 18.06 -53.60 9.28
C PHE A 31 16.79 -53.18 8.51
N GLU A 32 16.66 -53.80 7.33
CA GLU A 32 15.46 -54.33 6.68
C GLU A 32 14.36 -53.43 6.05
N THR A 33 14.29 -53.63 4.73
CA THR A 33 13.20 -53.45 3.78
C THR A 33 11.93 -54.24 4.13
N CYS A 34 10.76 -53.71 3.78
CA CYS A 34 9.62 -54.55 3.37
C CYS A 34 8.71 -53.81 2.37
N GLU A 35 8.72 -54.26 1.11
CA GLU A 35 7.64 -54.04 0.16
C GLU A 35 6.50 -55.05 0.42
N ARG A 36 5.23 -54.61 0.42
CA ARG A 36 4.19 -55.17 -0.47
C ARG A 36 2.81 -54.49 -0.35
N ARG A 37 2.33 -54.08 -1.53
CA ARG A 37 0.95 -53.89 -2.02
C ARG A 37 -0.18 -54.60 -1.24
N SER A 38 -1.28 -53.88 -0.97
CA SER A 38 -2.65 -54.37 -1.22
C SER A 38 -3.69 -53.23 -1.25
N GLN A 39 -4.73 -53.46 -2.05
CA GLN A 39 -5.83 -52.59 -2.48
C GLN A 39 -6.99 -52.60 -1.47
N HIS A 40 -7.71 -51.48 -1.29
CA HIS A 40 -9.19 -51.40 -1.29
C HIS A 40 -9.71 -50.00 -0.90
N ALA A 41 -10.61 -49.45 -1.72
CA ALA A 41 -11.58 -48.41 -1.35
C ALA A 41 -12.80 -49.07 -0.67
N PRO A 42 -13.60 -48.31 0.11
CA PRO A 42 -14.86 -47.82 -0.44
C PRO A 42 -15.27 -46.40 -0.01
N GLN A 43 -16.29 -45.87 -0.68
CA GLN A 43 -16.84 -44.51 -0.63
C GLN A 43 -17.98 -44.31 0.41
N GLU A 44 -18.28 -43.01 0.61
CA GLU A 44 -19.54 -42.34 0.98
C GLU A 44 -19.93 -42.13 2.46
N GLY A 45 -20.22 -40.86 2.78
CA GLY A 45 -20.79 -40.40 4.05
C GLY A 45 -20.78 -38.87 4.15
N ILE A 46 -21.88 -38.26 3.69
CA ILE A 46 -22.21 -36.83 3.75
C ILE A 46 -22.37 -36.40 5.22
N GLU A 47 -21.74 -35.29 5.63
CA GLU A 47 -22.28 -34.33 6.62
C GLU A 47 -21.36 -33.10 6.76
N SER A 48 -21.81 -31.98 6.21
CA SER A 48 -21.17 -30.66 6.38
C SER A 48 -21.87 -29.93 7.53
N PRO A 49 -21.18 -29.46 8.59
CA PRO A 49 -21.75 -28.45 9.47
C PRO A 49 -21.60 -27.07 8.82
N LEU A 50 -22.73 -26.41 8.62
CA LEU A 50 -22.85 -24.99 8.30
C LEU A 50 -22.09 -24.15 9.35
N THR A 51 -20.87 -23.73 9.03
CA THR A 51 -20.21 -22.65 9.78
C THR A 51 -20.75 -21.32 9.26
N SER A 52 -21.43 -20.61 10.14
CA SER A 52 -22.05 -19.29 9.96
C SER A 52 -21.22 -18.33 9.09
N GLN A 53 -21.69 -18.11 7.87
CA GLN A 53 -21.33 -16.96 7.05
C GLN A 53 -21.97 -15.70 7.65
N CYS A 54 -21.36 -15.14 8.70
CA CYS A 54 -21.78 -13.83 9.22
C CYS A 54 -20.61 -12.96 9.71
N GLY A 55 -19.35 -13.32 9.42
CA GLY A 55 -18.16 -12.58 9.92
C GLY A 55 -17.13 -12.15 8.88
N LEU A 56 -17.27 -12.52 7.59
CA LEU A 56 -16.21 -12.28 6.60
C LEU A 56 -16.40 -11.01 5.78
N VAL A 57 -17.60 -10.42 5.76
CA VAL A 57 -17.88 -9.22 4.96
C VAL A 57 -17.34 -7.92 5.57
N GLU A 58 -17.05 -7.91 6.88
CA GLU A 58 -16.56 -6.70 7.58
C GLU A 58 -15.05 -6.49 7.43
N ALA A 59 -14.25 -7.55 7.21
CA ALA A 59 -12.78 -7.48 7.17
C ALA A 59 -12.20 -6.87 5.88
N HIS A 60 -13.00 -6.78 4.81
CA HIS A 60 -12.53 -6.33 3.49
C HIS A 60 -12.71 -4.83 3.22
N ASN A 61 -13.47 -4.11 4.07
CA ASN A 61 -13.60 -2.67 3.94
C ASN A 61 -12.58 -1.97 4.85
N PRO A 62 -11.48 -1.40 4.31
CA PRO A 62 -10.42 -0.81 5.12
C PRO A 62 -10.94 0.34 5.99
N THR A 63 -11.97 1.06 5.53
CA THR A 63 -12.57 2.17 6.27
C THR A 63 -13.23 1.71 7.56
N LEU A 64 -13.76 0.48 7.62
CA LEU A 64 -14.32 -0.08 8.86
C LEU A 64 -13.24 -0.46 9.88
N LEU A 65 -12.00 -0.64 9.42
CA LEU A 65 -10.83 -0.90 10.28
C LEU A 65 -10.18 0.39 10.80
N GLY A 66 -10.83 1.55 10.62
CA GLY A 66 -10.25 2.85 10.96
C GLY A 66 -9.10 3.26 10.03
N LEU A 67 -9.00 2.67 8.84
CA LEU A 67 -8.02 3.05 7.84
C LEU A 67 -8.58 4.10 6.89
N ARG A 68 -7.77 5.11 6.60
CA ARG A 68 -8.06 6.14 5.61
C ARG A 68 -7.17 5.94 4.39
N GLU A 69 -7.77 5.94 3.22
CA GLU A 69 -7.02 5.96 1.97
C GLU A 69 -6.32 7.32 1.78
N ILE A 70 -5.02 7.27 1.46
CA ILE A 70 -4.14 8.42 1.27
C ILE A 70 -3.54 8.47 -0.15
N SER A 71 -3.97 7.59 -1.07
CA SER A 71 -3.45 7.49 -2.45
C SER A 71 -3.48 8.82 -3.21
N SER A 72 -4.55 9.60 -3.05
CA SER A 72 -4.74 10.91 -3.71
C SER A 72 -3.91 12.05 -3.12
N LEU A 73 -3.24 11.84 -1.98
CA LEU A 73 -2.38 12.84 -1.35
C LEU A 73 -0.95 12.84 -1.91
N ALA A 74 -0.64 11.89 -2.79
CA ALA A 74 0.67 11.72 -3.41
C ALA A 74 0.66 12.11 -4.89
N SER A 75 1.84 12.44 -5.42
CA SER A 75 2.07 12.44 -6.86
C SER A 75 2.59 11.07 -7.31
N TRP A 76 2.15 10.65 -8.50
CA TRP A 76 2.42 9.32 -9.04
C TRP A 76 3.21 9.44 -10.33
N THR A 77 4.30 8.68 -10.42
CA THR A 77 5.13 8.58 -11.63
C THR A 77 5.36 7.12 -11.98
N VAL A 78 5.61 6.86 -13.26
CA VAL A 78 5.93 5.51 -13.76
C VAL A 78 7.17 5.61 -14.66
N SER A 79 7.92 4.52 -14.79
CA SER A 79 9.10 4.48 -15.66
C SER A 79 8.73 4.75 -17.12
N THR A 80 7.67 4.10 -17.59
CA THR A 80 7.13 4.23 -18.94
C THR A 80 5.62 4.01 -18.92
N HIS A 81 4.95 4.50 -19.96
CA HIS A 81 3.56 4.15 -20.19
C HIS A 81 3.18 4.30 -21.67
N LYS A 82 2.15 3.57 -22.10
CA LYS A 82 1.45 3.90 -23.35
C LYS A 82 0.70 5.24 -23.22
N PRO A 83 0.55 6.04 -24.31
CA PRO A 83 -0.05 7.38 -24.24
C PRO A 83 -1.44 7.47 -23.59
N THR A 84 -2.24 6.41 -23.62
CA THR A 84 -3.61 6.36 -23.09
C THR A 84 -3.72 5.69 -21.72
N ASN A 85 -2.67 5.01 -21.25
CA ASN A 85 -2.70 4.09 -20.12
C ASN A 85 -1.62 4.46 -19.11
N GLY A 86 -1.69 5.70 -18.60
CA GLY A 86 -0.75 6.26 -17.64
C GLY A 86 -1.19 6.10 -16.18
N THR A 87 -0.64 6.94 -15.31
CA THR A 87 -0.83 6.86 -13.84
C THR A 87 -2.26 7.14 -13.38
N HIS A 88 -3.06 7.89 -14.15
CA HIS A 88 -4.44 8.19 -13.79
C HIS A 88 -5.27 6.92 -13.54
N ALA A 89 -5.02 5.86 -14.32
CA ALA A 89 -5.74 4.59 -14.19
C ALA A 89 -5.53 3.92 -12.82
N LEU A 90 -4.37 4.13 -12.17
CA LEU A 90 -4.04 3.54 -10.86
C LEU A 90 -4.93 4.08 -9.73
N LEU A 91 -5.45 5.29 -9.90
CA LEU A 91 -6.30 6.00 -8.96
C LEU A 91 -7.79 5.96 -9.35
N ALA A 92 -8.13 5.27 -10.43
CA ALA A 92 -9.51 5.15 -10.87
C ALA A 92 -10.35 4.44 -9.78
N PRO A 93 -11.62 4.86 -9.57
CA PRO A 93 -12.47 4.26 -8.55
C PRO A 93 -12.83 2.80 -8.86
N THR A 94 -12.64 2.37 -10.11
CA THR A 94 -13.05 1.07 -10.60
C THR A 94 -11.95 0.47 -11.50
N PRO A 95 -11.72 -0.87 -11.47
CA PRO A 95 -10.54 -1.51 -12.07
C PRO A 95 -10.64 -1.80 -13.59
N GLN A 96 -11.52 -1.09 -14.32
CA GLN A 96 -11.69 -1.27 -15.76
C GLN A 96 -10.53 -0.66 -16.56
N THR A 97 -9.94 0.42 -16.04
CA THR A 97 -8.77 1.06 -16.62
C THR A 97 -7.49 0.52 -15.97
N TYR A 98 -6.36 0.65 -16.67
CA TYR A 98 -5.07 0.18 -16.19
C TYR A 98 -3.91 1.06 -16.66
N TRP A 99 -2.86 1.11 -15.86
CA TRP A 99 -1.54 1.54 -16.32
C TRP A 99 -0.97 0.42 -17.18
N GLN A 100 -0.39 0.79 -18.33
CA GLN A 100 0.35 -0.12 -19.20
C GLN A 100 1.74 0.42 -19.44
N SER A 101 2.77 -0.32 -19.03
CA SER A 101 4.16 0.02 -19.32
C SER A 101 4.47 -0.04 -20.83
N ASP A 102 5.57 0.59 -21.25
CA ASP A 102 6.07 0.52 -22.62
C ASP A 102 7.59 0.71 -22.64
N GLY A 103 8.31 -0.23 -22.04
CA GLY A 103 9.73 -0.05 -21.73
C GLY A 103 10.47 -1.33 -21.35
N PRO A 104 11.76 -1.22 -21.01
CA PRO A 104 12.52 -2.35 -20.46
C PRO A 104 12.10 -2.64 -19.01
N GLN A 105 12.11 -3.91 -18.63
CA GLN A 105 12.00 -4.33 -17.23
C GLN A 105 13.28 -3.95 -16.44
N PRO A 106 13.16 -3.69 -15.13
CA PRO A 106 11.94 -3.69 -14.33
C PRO A 106 11.07 -2.45 -14.56
N HIS A 107 9.74 -2.62 -14.53
CA HIS A 107 8.81 -1.49 -14.64
C HIS A 107 8.62 -0.84 -13.28
N LEU A 108 8.77 0.48 -13.21
CA LEU A 108 8.74 1.21 -11.95
C LEU A 108 7.46 2.03 -11.83
N LEU A 109 6.84 1.97 -10.66
CA LEU A 109 5.76 2.84 -10.23
C LEU A 109 6.20 3.51 -8.94
N THR A 110 6.22 4.83 -8.89
CA THR A 110 6.72 5.59 -7.74
C THR A 110 5.65 6.56 -7.25
N VAL A 111 5.36 6.48 -5.95
CA VAL A 111 4.39 7.28 -5.22
C VAL A 111 5.16 8.23 -4.30
N HIS A 112 5.00 9.53 -4.51
CA HIS A 112 5.69 10.58 -3.75
C HIS A 112 4.70 11.36 -2.88
N PHE A 113 4.86 11.26 -1.57
CA PHE A 113 4.14 12.07 -0.60
C PHE A 113 4.91 13.35 -0.30
N PHE A 114 4.19 14.47 -0.16
CA PHE A 114 4.78 15.78 0.20
C PHE A 114 5.29 15.87 1.64
N LYS A 115 4.94 14.89 2.47
CA LYS A 115 5.35 14.77 3.87
C LYS A 115 5.57 13.32 4.23
N LEU A 116 6.26 13.06 5.33
CA LEU A 116 6.36 11.73 5.89
C LEU A 116 4.95 11.21 6.22
N VAL A 117 4.60 10.04 5.67
CA VAL A 117 3.33 9.36 5.95
C VAL A 117 3.58 8.02 6.63
N LYS A 118 2.56 7.56 7.36
CA LYS A 118 2.48 6.21 7.92
C LYS A 118 1.59 5.38 7.02
N ILE A 119 2.13 4.30 6.47
CA ILE A 119 1.39 3.35 5.64
C ILE A 119 1.12 2.13 6.50
N ALA A 120 -0.16 1.86 6.76
CA ALA A 120 -0.64 0.75 7.58
C ALA A 120 -1.24 -0.39 6.74
N ARG A 121 -1.59 -0.11 5.47
CA ARG A 121 -2.05 -1.14 4.52
C ARG A 121 -1.76 -0.69 3.10
N LEU A 122 -1.36 -1.63 2.27
CA LEU A 122 -1.04 -1.43 0.87
C LEU A 122 -1.64 -2.56 0.04
N ARG A 123 -2.33 -2.22 -1.05
CA ARG A 123 -2.89 -3.21 -1.98
C ARG A 123 -2.83 -2.77 -3.42
N VAL A 124 -2.79 -3.75 -4.32
CA VAL A 124 -2.76 -3.57 -5.77
C VAL A 124 -3.84 -4.44 -6.41
N TYR A 125 -4.50 -3.96 -7.47
CA TYR A 125 -5.50 -4.73 -8.19
C TYR A 125 -4.88 -5.36 -9.43
N LEU A 126 -4.94 -6.69 -9.50
CA LEU A 126 -4.45 -7.50 -10.60
C LEU A 126 -5.55 -8.47 -11.06
N ASP A 127 -5.62 -8.77 -12.36
CA ASP A 127 -6.59 -9.74 -12.89
C ASP A 127 -6.01 -10.54 -14.06
N PHE A 128 -5.58 -11.76 -13.75
CA PHE A 128 -5.00 -12.66 -14.75
C PHE A 128 -5.94 -12.95 -15.92
N THR A 129 -7.25 -13.04 -15.68
CA THR A 129 -8.21 -13.36 -16.74
C THR A 129 -8.37 -12.23 -17.73
N LEU A 130 -8.18 -10.98 -17.28
CA LEU A 130 -8.27 -9.80 -18.15
C LEU A 130 -6.94 -9.42 -18.78
N ASP A 131 -5.82 -9.71 -18.12
CA ASP A 131 -4.49 -9.20 -18.49
C ASP A 131 -3.55 -10.27 -19.06
N GLU A 132 -3.82 -11.56 -18.86
CA GLU A 132 -3.03 -12.68 -19.39
C GLU A 132 -1.51 -12.47 -19.15
N SER A 133 -0.72 -12.33 -20.23
CA SER A 133 0.73 -12.10 -20.17
C SER A 133 1.15 -10.76 -19.55
N TYR A 134 0.27 -9.77 -19.48
CA TYR A 134 0.56 -8.47 -18.84
C TYR A 134 0.47 -8.52 -17.31
N THR A 135 0.07 -9.66 -16.75
CA THR A 135 -0.12 -9.82 -15.30
C THR A 135 1.23 -9.97 -14.58
N PRO A 136 1.58 -9.10 -13.61
CA PRO A 136 2.74 -9.30 -12.75
C PRO A 136 2.70 -10.66 -12.05
N THR A 137 3.83 -11.36 -12.04
CA THR A 137 4.05 -12.57 -11.23
C THR A 137 5.01 -12.34 -10.08
N LYS A 138 5.88 -11.33 -10.19
CA LYS A 138 6.82 -10.94 -9.14
C LYS A 138 6.98 -9.42 -9.07
N MET A 139 6.79 -8.87 -7.88
CA MET A 139 6.96 -7.45 -7.58
C MET A 139 7.72 -7.24 -6.28
N GLU A 140 8.59 -6.23 -6.26
CA GLU A 140 9.24 -5.76 -5.04
C GLU A 140 8.69 -4.40 -4.60
N PHE A 141 8.66 -4.19 -3.29
CA PHE A 141 8.21 -2.95 -2.69
C PHE A 141 9.32 -2.32 -1.88
N TRP A 142 9.58 -1.05 -2.20
CA TRP A 142 10.68 -0.27 -1.69
C TRP A 142 10.14 1.02 -1.08
N ALA A 143 10.68 1.44 0.06
CA ALA A 143 10.26 2.64 0.76
C ALA A 143 11.47 3.47 1.21
N GLY A 144 11.31 4.78 1.24
CA GLY A 144 12.38 5.68 1.69
C GLY A 144 11.93 7.12 1.87
N TRP A 145 12.91 7.98 2.15
CA TRP A 145 12.68 9.41 2.38
C TRP A 145 12.82 10.26 1.11
N SER A 146 13.68 9.84 0.19
CA SER A 146 13.95 10.52 -1.08
C SER A 146 13.94 9.51 -2.23
N SER A 147 13.64 9.98 -3.43
CA SER A 147 13.65 9.15 -4.63
C SER A 147 15.04 8.86 -5.16
N SER A 148 16.02 9.72 -4.87
CA SER A 148 17.39 9.62 -5.41
C SER A 148 18.32 8.74 -4.57
N TYR A 149 18.03 8.56 -3.29
CA TYR A 149 18.83 7.71 -2.39
C TYR A 149 17.99 7.29 -1.18
N GLY A 150 18.31 6.11 -0.62
CA GLY A 150 17.70 5.64 0.61
C GLY A 150 16.36 4.93 0.46
N LEU A 151 16.07 4.35 -0.71
CA LEU A 151 15.02 3.34 -0.83
C LEU A 151 15.54 2.01 -0.27
N VAL A 152 14.77 1.40 0.62
CA VAL A 152 15.03 0.07 1.19
C VAL A 152 13.87 -0.85 0.83
N GLN A 153 14.18 -2.04 0.34
CA GLN A 153 13.18 -3.07 0.11
C GLN A 153 12.59 -3.51 1.44
N PHE A 154 11.27 -3.48 1.53
CA PHE A 154 10.56 -3.92 2.73
C PHE A 154 9.70 -5.15 2.48
N GLY A 155 9.34 -5.42 1.22
CA GLY A 155 8.43 -6.50 0.89
C GLY A 155 8.61 -7.00 -0.53
N GLU A 156 8.13 -8.22 -0.73
CA GLU A 156 7.99 -8.87 -2.02
C GLU A 156 6.57 -9.40 -2.13
N TRP A 157 6.02 -9.36 -3.33
CA TRP A 157 4.80 -10.06 -3.68
C TRP A 157 5.08 -10.98 -4.87
N ALA A 158 4.63 -12.22 -4.76
CA ALA A 158 4.70 -13.19 -5.84
C ALA A 158 3.37 -13.96 -5.94
N GLY A 159 2.94 -14.24 -7.17
CA GLY A 159 1.70 -14.94 -7.44
C GLY A 159 1.63 -15.43 -8.89
N ALA A 160 0.84 -16.46 -9.16
CA ALA A 160 0.69 -17.02 -10.50
C ALA A 160 -0.51 -16.40 -11.25
N GLU A 161 -1.72 -16.58 -10.72
CA GLU A 161 -2.95 -16.13 -11.37
C GLU A 161 -3.77 -15.23 -10.42
N PRO A 162 -3.26 -14.03 -10.06
CA PRO A 162 -3.96 -13.16 -9.13
C PRO A 162 -5.29 -12.67 -9.72
N ARG A 163 -6.31 -12.57 -8.85
CA ARG A 163 -7.62 -12.00 -9.20
C ARG A 163 -8.12 -11.09 -8.10
N GLY A 164 -8.38 -9.83 -8.45
CA GLY A 164 -8.85 -8.82 -7.53
C GLY A 164 -7.73 -8.13 -6.75
N TRP A 165 -8.11 -7.53 -5.61
CA TRP A 165 -7.19 -6.82 -4.72
C TRP A 165 -6.22 -7.79 -4.04
N GLN A 166 -4.93 -7.60 -4.28
CA GLN A 166 -3.83 -8.30 -3.62
C GLN A 166 -3.28 -7.41 -2.51
N GLU A 167 -3.29 -7.92 -1.29
CA GLU A 167 -2.70 -7.25 -0.13
C GLU A 167 -1.19 -7.46 -0.12
N ILE A 168 -0.45 -6.39 0.12
CA ILE A 168 1.00 -6.43 0.25
C ILE A 168 1.34 -6.53 1.74
N PRO A 169 1.99 -7.63 2.17
CA PRO A 169 2.31 -7.82 3.57
C PRO A 169 3.27 -6.72 4.04
N LEU A 170 2.95 -6.13 5.19
CA LEU A 170 3.81 -5.18 5.90
C LEU A 170 4.39 -5.82 7.17
N ASP A 171 4.34 -7.15 7.28
CA ASP A 171 4.85 -7.89 8.42
C ASP A 171 6.35 -7.66 8.58
N GLY A 172 6.79 -7.46 9.83
CA GLY A 172 8.17 -7.09 10.13
C GLY A 172 8.57 -5.68 9.70
N CYS A 173 7.69 -4.94 9.00
CA CYS A 173 7.91 -3.55 8.65
C CYS A 173 7.39 -2.66 9.78
N GLY A 174 8.28 -1.95 10.47
CA GLY A 174 7.90 -0.95 11.47
C GLY A 174 8.63 -1.08 12.80
N VAL A 175 8.41 -0.11 13.69
CA VAL A 175 9.04 -0.04 15.02
C VAL A 175 8.05 -0.47 16.10
N GLY A 176 8.46 -1.35 17.01
CA GLY A 176 7.65 -1.77 18.15
C GLY A 176 6.56 -2.78 17.80
N GLY A 177 6.81 -3.67 16.83
CA GLY A 177 5.92 -4.79 16.50
C GLY A 177 4.66 -4.40 15.72
N LYS A 178 4.55 -3.15 15.25
CA LYS A 178 3.48 -2.71 14.35
C LYS A 178 3.89 -2.95 12.90
N ALA A 179 2.99 -3.52 12.11
CA ALA A 179 3.09 -3.62 10.66
C ALA A 179 2.76 -2.25 10.01
N GLU A 180 3.70 -1.31 10.07
CA GLU A 180 3.57 0.05 9.55
C GLU A 180 4.90 0.53 8.92
N ILE A 181 4.82 1.17 7.76
CA ILE A 181 5.96 1.80 7.11
C ILE A 181 5.87 3.32 7.22
N ARG A 182 6.99 3.97 7.51
CA ARG A 182 7.11 5.43 7.44
C ARG A 182 7.98 5.83 6.27
N CYS A 183 7.38 6.48 5.28
CA CYS A 183 8.11 6.90 4.09
C CYS A 183 7.52 8.18 3.49
N MET A 184 8.32 8.85 2.67
CA MET A 184 7.86 9.89 1.73
C MET A 184 7.79 9.35 0.31
N VAL A 185 8.57 8.32 -0.01
CA VAL A 185 8.58 7.66 -1.31
C VAL A 185 8.30 6.18 -1.14
N LEU A 186 7.32 5.69 -1.88
CA LEU A 186 7.02 4.27 -2.06
C LEU A 186 7.26 3.93 -3.54
N GLN A 187 8.04 2.90 -3.81
CA GLN A 187 8.34 2.43 -5.16
C GLN A 187 7.99 0.96 -5.29
N VAL A 188 7.20 0.65 -6.32
CA VAL A 188 6.88 -0.71 -6.76
C VAL A 188 7.75 -1.01 -7.97
N ARG A 189 8.37 -2.19 -7.97
CA ARG A 189 9.18 -2.69 -9.09
C ARG A 189 8.56 -3.98 -9.59
N VAL A 190 8.01 -3.96 -10.80
CA VAL A 190 7.55 -5.18 -11.48
C VAL A 190 8.75 -5.84 -12.13
N LEU A 191 9.14 -6.99 -11.60
CA LEU A 191 10.31 -7.74 -12.06
C LEU A 191 9.93 -8.72 -13.17
N GLU A 192 8.79 -9.40 -13.04
CA GLU A 192 8.37 -10.49 -13.91
C GLU A 192 6.87 -10.43 -14.16
N ASN A 193 6.45 -10.85 -15.36
CA ASN A 193 5.06 -11.04 -15.73
C ASN A 193 4.83 -12.47 -16.21
N HIS A 194 3.56 -12.86 -16.25
CA HIS A 194 3.12 -14.16 -16.73
C HIS A 194 3.56 -14.41 -18.18
N GLN A 195 3.92 -15.65 -18.53
CA GLN A 195 4.37 -16.04 -19.87
C GLN A 195 5.54 -15.17 -20.42
N ASN A 196 6.38 -14.63 -19.53
CA ASN A 196 7.46 -13.70 -19.89
C ASN A 196 6.95 -12.45 -20.64
N GLY A 197 5.75 -11.97 -20.30
CA GLY A 197 5.17 -10.76 -20.88
C GLY A 197 6.10 -9.56 -20.70
N LYS A 198 6.30 -8.82 -21.80
CA LYS A 198 7.23 -7.69 -21.85
C LYS A 198 6.74 -6.51 -21.02
N ASP A 199 5.48 -6.13 -21.19
CA ASP A 199 4.85 -4.99 -20.54
C ASP A 199 3.90 -5.47 -19.43
N THR A 200 3.52 -4.58 -18.52
CA THR A 200 2.69 -4.91 -17.35
C THR A 200 1.41 -4.10 -17.29
N HIS A 201 0.34 -4.69 -16.77
CA HIS A 201 -0.90 -4.02 -16.41
C HIS A 201 -1.09 -3.98 -14.89
N ILE A 202 -1.31 -2.78 -14.36
CA ILE A 202 -1.80 -2.59 -13.00
C ILE A 202 -3.07 -1.75 -13.07
N ARG A 203 -4.18 -2.32 -12.60
CA ARG A 203 -5.53 -1.73 -12.70
C ARG A 203 -5.87 -0.77 -11.57
N GLY A 204 -5.14 -0.83 -10.47
CA GLY A 204 -5.35 0.03 -9.33
C GLY A 204 -4.33 -0.20 -8.23
N MET A 205 -4.07 0.82 -7.43
CA MET A 205 -3.24 0.71 -6.23
C MET A 205 -3.79 1.64 -5.15
N GLN A 206 -3.90 1.12 -3.93
CA GLN A 206 -4.43 1.89 -2.81
C GLN A 206 -3.49 1.82 -1.62
N VAL A 207 -3.20 3.01 -1.09
CA VAL A 207 -2.33 3.20 0.07
C VAL A 207 -3.17 3.73 1.22
N PHE A 208 -3.10 3.08 2.37
CA PHE A 208 -3.88 3.45 3.55
C PHE A 208 -2.99 3.79 4.75
N SER A 209 -3.46 4.76 5.54
CA SER A 209 -2.93 5.13 6.85
C SER A 209 -3.98 4.85 7.92
N MET A 210 -3.57 4.64 9.16
CA MET A 210 -4.49 4.73 10.30
C MET A 210 -5.11 6.13 10.35
N ASP A 211 -6.40 6.22 10.61
CA ASP A 211 -7.07 7.49 10.87
C ASP A 211 -6.73 7.92 12.31
N GLU A 212 -5.97 9.01 12.44
CA GLU A 212 -5.60 9.58 13.75
C GLU A 212 -6.78 10.25 14.45
N ARG A 213 -7.95 10.35 13.81
CA ARG A 213 -9.17 10.80 14.47
C ARG A 213 -9.74 9.62 15.25
N PRO A 214 -9.67 9.60 16.59
CA PRO A 214 -10.31 8.55 17.36
C PRO A 214 -11.80 8.53 16.98
N ASN A 215 -12.28 7.34 16.62
CA ASN A 215 -13.65 7.08 16.22
C ASN A 215 -14.62 7.48 17.35
N ARG A 216 -14.98 8.76 17.44
CA ARG A 216 -15.94 9.31 18.41
C ARG A 216 -17.36 8.75 18.21
N ARG A 217 -17.58 7.93 17.19
CA ARG A 217 -18.88 7.30 16.89
C ARG A 217 -19.07 5.91 17.53
N GLY A 218 -18.06 5.33 18.19
CA GLY A 218 -18.13 3.97 18.75
C GLY A 218 -18.21 3.83 20.27
N LEU A 219 -18.19 4.93 21.04
CA LEU A 219 -18.11 4.90 22.52
C LEU A 219 -19.24 5.68 23.23
N ALA A 220 -20.40 5.78 22.58
CA ALA A 220 -21.63 6.32 23.17
C ALA A 220 -22.74 5.25 23.20
N MET A 221 -22.44 4.11 23.81
CA MET A 221 -23.45 3.24 24.41
C MET A 221 -23.05 3.09 25.87
N ARG A 222 -23.27 4.15 26.65
CA ARG A 222 -23.33 4.04 28.11
C ARG A 222 -24.78 3.74 28.45
N GLU A 223 -24.93 2.66 29.20
CA GLU A 223 -26.18 2.10 29.70
C GLU A 223 -27.06 3.19 30.34
N ASP A 224 -28.28 3.30 29.81
CA ASP A 224 -29.39 3.94 30.51
C ASP A 224 -29.74 3.07 31.71
N ASN A 225 -29.37 3.52 32.90
CA ASN A 225 -29.96 3.08 34.15
C ASN A 225 -30.35 4.32 34.93
N GLY A 226 -31.64 4.66 34.81
CA GLY A 226 -32.28 5.72 35.54
C GLY A 226 -32.11 5.58 37.05
N ALA A 227 -31.68 6.66 37.69
CA ALA A 227 -31.98 6.95 39.08
C ALA A 227 -32.21 8.45 39.23
N VAL A 228 -33.37 8.75 39.78
CA VAL A 228 -34.05 10.04 39.85
C VAL A 228 -33.56 10.81 41.09
N ASN A 229 -33.16 12.07 40.92
CA ASN A 229 -33.25 13.18 41.89
C ASN A 229 -32.60 14.40 41.20
N GLY A 230 -33.25 15.54 40.98
CA GLY A 230 -34.25 16.20 41.81
C GLY A 230 -33.64 17.47 42.42
N TYR A 231 -33.29 18.48 41.60
CA TYR A 231 -33.10 19.84 42.07
C TYR A 231 -33.59 20.83 41.01
N ALA A 232 -34.61 21.58 41.41
CA ALA A 232 -35.19 22.71 40.72
C ALA A 232 -34.29 23.95 40.82
N GLY A 233 -34.39 24.85 39.83
CA GLY A 233 -34.23 26.27 40.10
C GLY A 233 -33.49 27.08 39.04
N ALA A 234 -34.28 27.91 38.34
CA ALA A 234 -33.94 29.22 37.76
C ALA A 234 -33.29 29.27 36.37
N ASP A 235 -34.16 29.41 35.36
CA ASP A 235 -33.91 30.23 34.17
C ASP A 235 -33.63 31.70 34.58
N PRO A 236 -32.85 32.43 33.76
CA PRO A 236 -33.30 33.77 33.42
C PRO A 236 -33.32 34.03 31.91
N GLU A 237 -34.29 34.86 31.60
CA GLU A 237 -34.77 35.34 30.32
C GLU A 237 -33.74 36.03 29.41
N SER A 238 -34.15 36.06 28.15
CA SER A 238 -33.81 36.98 27.07
C SER A 238 -33.70 38.44 27.49
N ASP A 239 -32.74 39.16 26.90
CA ASP A 239 -32.95 40.36 26.07
C ASP A 239 -31.59 41.04 25.80
N ASP A 240 -31.31 41.39 24.55
CA ASP A 240 -30.67 42.65 24.13
C ASP A 240 -30.25 42.57 22.65
N GLU A 241 -31.22 42.85 21.77
CA GLU A 241 -30.97 43.44 20.46
C GLU A 241 -30.86 44.97 20.58
N GLU A 242 -29.91 45.53 19.80
CA GLU A 242 -29.99 46.86 19.18
C GLU A 242 -29.69 48.13 20.01
N ARG A 243 -28.46 48.65 19.82
CA ARG A 243 -28.00 50.06 19.82
C ARG A 243 -26.52 50.01 19.39
N ASP A 244 -25.97 50.77 18.45
CA ASP A 244 -26.27 52.13 18.05
C ASP A 244 -25.60 52.40 16.69
N ALA A 245 -26.40 52.65 15.66
CA ALA A 245 -25.97 53.31 14.44
C ALA A 245 -26.21 54.80 14.64
N ARG A 246 -25.15 55.63 14.66
CA ARG A 246 -25.09 57.02 14.18
C ARG A 246 -23.79 57.70 14.63
N ARG A 247 -22.85 57.84 13.71
CA ARG A 247 -22.09 59.08 13.53
C ARG A 247 -21.67 59.18 12.07
N GLU A 248 -22.57 59.75 11.29
CA GLU A 248 -22.34 60.25 9.93
C GLU A 248 -21.47 61.53 9.94
N ASN A 249 -20.67 61.63 8.88
CA ASN A 249 -20.36 62.80 8.04
C ASN A 249 -19.62 64.03 8.58
N LEU A 250 -18.45 64.27 7.96
CA LEU A 250 -18.16 65.51 7.21
C LEU A 250 -17.10 65.17 6.12
N ILE A 251 -17.48 64.99 4.84
CA ILE A 251 -17.43 65.99 3.72
C ILE A 251 -15.99 66.20 3.21
N VAL A 252 -15.60 66.25 1.92
CA VAL A 252 -16.25 66.21 0.58
C VAL A 252 -15.10 66.11 -0.46
N GLU A 253 -15.30 65.34 -1.54
CA GLU A 253 -14.52 65.37 -2.80
C GLU A 253 -14.78 66.69 -3.57
N PRO A 254 -13.91 67.15 -4.48
CA PRO A 254 -14.28 66.89 -5.88
C PRO A 254 -13.11 66.71 -6.88
N ASP A 255 -13.35 65.75 -7.78
CA ASP A 255 -13.10 65.68 -9.23
C ASP A 255 -12.32 66.82 -9.92
N SER A 256 -11.34 66.44 -10.76
CA SER A 256 -11.06 67.12 -12.04
C SER A 256 -9.91 66.46 -12.84
N ASP A 257 -10.29 65.87 -13.97
CA ASP A 257 -9.70 65.95 -15.32
C ASP A 257 -8.23 65.58 -15.59
N GLY A 258 -8.01 64.70 -16.58
CA GLY A 258 -6.69 64.50 -17.18
C GLY A 258 -6.61 63.36 -18.19
N GLU A 259 -7.15 63.62 -19.38
CA GLU A 259 -7.15 62.80 -20.58
C GLU A 259 -5.73 62.61 -21.22
N LEU A 260 -5.60 61.58 -22.08
CA LEU A 260 -4.60 61.35 -23.16
C LEU A 260 -3.18 60.85 -22.74
N GLU A 261 -2.47 59.99 -23.49
CA GLU A 261 -2.57 59.55 -24.88
C GLU A 261 -1.78 58.24 -25.10
N LEU A 262 -2.12 57.56 -26.18
CA LEU A 262 -1.40 56.45 -26.81
C LEU A 262 0.09 56.76 -27.05
N ARG A 263 0.96 55.75 -26.89
CA ARG A 263 2.01 55.38 -27.85
C ARG A 263 2.38 53.91 -27.69
#